data_AF-A0A1Y1LDK8-F1
#
_entry.id   AF-A0A1Y1LDK8-F1
#
_cell.length_a   1.000
_cell.length_b   1.000
_cell.length_c   1.000
_cell.angle_alpha   90.00
_cell.angle_beta   90.00
_cell.angle_gamma   90.00
#
_symmetry.space_group_name_H-M   'P 1'
#
loop_
_entity.id
_entity.type
_entity.pdbx_description
1 polymer ?
#
loop_
_entity_poly.entity_id
_entity_poly.type
_entity_poly.pdbx_seq_one_letter_code
_entity_poly.pdbx_strand_id
1 'polypeptide(L)'
;ATLVHVLFGLLLIYEINCLCYERLDDSEKFCSKAIGIEENEIMTLEGGDEDSQEVFEEFINCLWTVYDFVDENGEISYHKIRESNDLVWEPAKKCFELPTARKRKNNAMGKAIDFCEEHPPQPEEPVAVRKCLIDIANFALLF
;
A
#
# COMPACT_ATOMS: atom_id res chain seq x y z
N ALA A 1 37.06 16.87 7.93
CA ALA A 1 36.17 16.88 6.74
C ALA A 1 35.10 15.78 6.78
N THR A 2 35.28 14.68 7.52
CA THR A 2 34.36 13.53 7.53
C THR A 2 33.05 13.72 8.29
N LEU A 3 33.04 14.45 9.42
CA LEU A 3 31.83 14.63 10.24
C LEU A 3 30.71 15.44 9.55
N VAL A 4 31.08 16.48 8.78
CA VAL A 4 30.13 17.33 8.06
C VAL A 4 29.44 16.57 6.92
N HIS A 5 30.17 15.70 6.22
CA HIS A 5 29.59 14.86 5.16
C HIS A 5 28.69 13.76 5.72
N VAL A 6 29.03 13.22 6.90
CA VAL A 6 28.17 12.25 7.61
C VAL A 6 26.89 12.93 8.12
N LEU A 7 26.99 14.13 8.69
CA LEU A 7 25.82 14.91 9.11
C LEU A 7 24.93 15.32 7.94
N PHE A 8 25.52 15.71 6.81
CA PHE A 8 24.76 16.05 5.59
C PHE A 8 24.10 14.81 4.97
N GLY A 9 24.79 13.67 4.97
CA GLY A 9 24.23 12.39 4.55
C GLY A 9 23.08 11.93 5.47
N LEU A 10 23.23 12.06 6.78
CA LEU A 10 22.18 11.75 7.75
C LEU A 10 20.98 12.70 7.63
N LEU A 11 21.21 14.00 7.41
CA LEU A 11 20.13 14.96 7.17
C LEU A 11 19.35 14.64 5.90
N LEU A 12 20.01 14.25 4.81
CA LEU A 12 19.33 13.82 3.58
C LEU A 12 18.52 12.54 3.78
N ILE A 13 19.01 11.58 4.58
CA ILE A 13 18.26 10.36 4.92
C ILE A 13 17.07 10.69 5.86
N TYR A 14 17.24 11.62 6.80
CA TYR A 14 16.18 12.05 7.72
C TYR A 14 15.08 12.85 7.00
N GLU A 15 15.45 13.74 6.07
CA GLU A 15 14.49 14.53 5.29
C GLU A 15 13.57 13.67 4.42
N ILE A 16 14.03 12.52 3.91
CA ILE A 16 13.22 11.60 3.10
C ILE A 16 12.12 10.92 3.94
N ASN A 17 12.40 10.57 5.20
CA ASN A 17 11.41 9.95 6.09
C ASN A 17 10.47 10.96 6.76
N CYS A 18 10.86 12.24 6.87
CA CYS A 18 10.04 13.29 7.50
C CYS A 18 8.86 13.81 6.64
N LEU A 19 8.68 13.31 5.42
CA LEU A 19 7.65 13.77 4.47
C LEU A 19 6.44 12.84 4.38
N CYS A 20 6.45 11.72 5.10
CA CYS A 20 5.30 10.85 5.23
C CYS A 20 4.56 11.18 6.53
N TYR A 21 3.24 11.28 6.45
CA TYR A 21 2.38 11.35 7.62
C TYR A 21 1.27 10.31 7.52
N GLU A 22 0.86 9.83 8.69
CA GLU A 22 -0.23 8.88 8.83
C GLU A 22 -1.54 9.67 8.85
N ARG A 23 -2.36 9.45 7.83
CA ARG A 23 -3.69 10.04 7.78
C ARG A 23 -4.57 9.17 6.91
N LEU A 24 -5.61 8.67 7.56
CA LEU A 24 -6.69 7.98 6.87
C LEU A 24 -7.49 8.97 6.03
N ASP A 25 -7.76 8.60 4.78
CA ASP A 25 -8.82 9.22 3.98
C ASP A 25 -10.21 8.72 4.41
N ASP A 26 -11.26 9.22 3.76
CA ASP A 26 -12.64 8.95 4.17
C ASP A 26 -13.01 7.46 4.02
N SER A 27 -12.46 6.76 3.02
CA SER A 27 -12.65 5.33 2.80
C SER A 27 -11.91 4.51 3.86
N GLU A 28 -10.66 4.88 4.15
CA GLU A 28 -9.85 4.28 5.22
C GLU A 28 -10.50 4.47 6.60
N LYS A 29 -11.03 5.66 6.91
CA LYS A 29 -11.78 5.92 8.16
C LYS A 29 -13.05 5.10 8.24
N PHE A 30 -13.79 4.99 7.14
CA PHE A 30 -15.00 4.19 7.08
C PHE A 30 -14.71 2.73 7.42
N CYS A 31 -13.70 2.14 6.79
CA CYS A 31 -13.32 0.75 7.04
C CYS A 31 -12.77 0.54 8.45
N SER A 32 -11.86 1.39 8.93
CA SER A 32 -11.34 1.35 10.31
C SER A 32 -12.47 1.31 11.34
N LYS A 33 -13.48 2.17 11.16
CA LYS A 33 -14.63 2.24 12.08
C LYS A 33 -15.54 1.02 11.97
N ALA A 34 -15.70 0.46 10.78
CA ALA A 34 -16.54 -0.73 10.55
C ALA A 34 -16.01 -1.96 11.31
N ILE A 35 -14.69 -2.10 11.40
CA ILE A 35 -14.02 -3.20 12.11
C ILE A 35 -13.56 -2.81 13.54
N GLY A 36 -13.89 -1.60 14.00
CA GLY A 36 -13.76 -1.22 15.41
C GLY A 36 -12.35 -0.85 15.88
N ILE A 37 -11.44 -0.48 14.97
CA ILE A 37 -10.07 -0.04 15.29
C ILE A 37 -9.92 1.48 15.21
N GLU A 38 -9.02 2.03 16.04
CA GLU A 38 -8.67 3.44 16.03
C GLU A 38 -7.74 3.78 14.86
N GLU A 39 -7.76 5.06 14.41
CA GLU A 39 -7.08 5.48 13.18
C GLU A 39 -5.55 5.26 13.22
N ASN A 40 -4.95 5.27 14.41
CA ASN A 40 -3.51 5.08 14.63
C ASN A 40 -3.10 3.61 14.80
N GLU A 41 -4.05 2.67 14.88
CA GLU A 41 -3.75 1.25 15.12
C GLU A 41 -3.45 0.51 13.83
N ILE A 42 -4.02 0.94 12.70
CA ILE A 42 -3.92 0.23 11.39
C ILE A 42 -2.47 -0.06 10.98
N MET A 43 -1.56 0.90 11.19
CA MET A 43 -0.15 0.75 10.84
C MET A 43 0.59 -0.27 11.73
N THR A 44 0.09 -0.50 12.95
CA THR A 44 0.64 -1.51 13.87
C THR A 44 0.12 -2.91 13.58
N LEU A 45 -1.02 -3.01 12.88
CA LEU A 45 -1.59 -4.28 12.46
C LEU A 45 -0.81 -4.88 11.28
N GLU A 46 -0.34 -4.01 10.36
CA GLU A 46 0.48 -4.45 9.23
C GLU A 46 1.84 -5.00 9.72
N GLY A 47 1.98 -6.32 9.74
CA GLY A 47 3.18 -6.99 10.25
C GLY A 47 3.13 -7.34 11.73
N GLY A 48 1.96 -7.23 12.36
CA GLY A 48 1.69 -7.67 13.73
C GLY A 48 1.63 -9.20 13.89
N ASP A 49 1.15 -9.65 15.05
CA ASP A 49 0.87 -11.06 15.32
C ASP A 49 -0.31 -11.60 14.49
N GLU A 50 -0.63 -12.88 14.63
CA GLU A 50 -1.68 -13.56 13.84
C GLU A 50 -3.04 -12.87 13.99
N ASP A 51 -3.44 -12.53 15.22
CA ASP A 51 -4.69 -11.80 15.50
C ASP A 51 -4.69 -10.41 14.85
N SER A 52 -3.55 -9.70 14.89
CA SER A 52 -3.40 -8.39 14.25
C SER A 52 -3.47 -8.48 12.72
N GLN A 53 -2.93 -9.56 12.14
CA GLN A 53 -3.01 -9.82 10.71
C GLN A 53 -4.46 -10.04 10.29
N GLU A 54 -5.22 -10.87 11.00
CA GLU A 54 -6.63 -11.13 10.69
C GLU A 54 -7.46 -9.82 10.63
N VAL A 55 -7.27 -8.93 11.62
CA VAL A 55 -7.91 -7.61 11.63
C VAL A 55 -7.46 -6.73 10.46
N PHE A 56 -6.17 -6.79 10.10
CA PHE A 56 -5.65 -6.07 8.93
C PHE A 56 -6.23 -6.63 7.62
N GLU A 57 -6.43 -7.94 7.51
CA GLU A 57 -7.05 -8.58 6.36
C GLU A 57 -8.50 -8.13 6.18
N GLU A 58 -9.27 -8.05 7.27
CA GLU A 58 -10.63 -7.49 7.26
C GLU A 58 -10.64 -6.03 6.80
N PHE A 59 -9.67 -5.23 7.26
CA PHE A 59 -9.50 -3.84 6.84
C PHE A 59 -9.27 -3.73 5.32
N ILE A 60 -8.36 -4.53 4.78
CA ILE A 60 -8.05 -4.57 3.34
C ILE A 60 -9.26 -5.01 2.52
N ASN A 61 -9.98 -6.05 2.97
CA ASN A 61 -11.18 -6.55 2.30
C ASN A 61 -12.27 -5.47 2.22
N CYS A 62 -12.48 -4.71 3.30
CA CYS A 62 -13.39 -3.57 3.30
C CYS A 62 -12.95 -2.50 2.29
N LEU A 63 -11.67 -2.11 2.31
CA LEU A 63 -11.15 -1.09 1.40
C LEU A 63 -11.33 -1.46 -0.07
N TRP A 64 -11.02 -2.71 -0.41
CA TRP A 64 -11.13 -3.19 -1.79
C TRP A 64 -12.57 -3.23 -2.28
N THR A 65 -13.51 -3.49 -1.38
CA THR A 65 -14.95 -3.37 -1.68
C THR A 65 -15.36 -1.91 -1.90
N VAL A 66 -14.94 -0.99 -1.02
CA VAL A 66 -15.25 0.45 -1.12
C VAL A 66 -14.67 1.06 -2.41
N TYR A 67 -13.50 0.59 -2.83
CA TYR A 67 -12.85 1.04 -4.06
C TYR A 67 -13.34 0.34 -5.33
N ASP A 68 -14.31 -0.57 -5.23
CA ASP A 68 -14.85 -1.32 -6.39
C ASP A 68 -13.77 -2.16 -7.11
N PHE A 69 -12.80 -2.66 -6.34
CA PHE A 69 -11.80 -3.63 -6.81
C PHE A 69 -12.26 -5.06 -6.67
N VAL A 70 -13.26 -5.31 -5.83
CA VAL A 70 -13.90 -6.60 -5.64
C VAL A 70 -15.38 -6.44 -5.95
N ASP A 71 -15.91 -7.31 -6.81
CA ASP A 71 -17.31 -7.28 -7.19
C ASP A 71 -18.22 -8.01 -6.18
N GLU A 72 -19.53 -8.04 -6.45
CA GLU A 72 -20.52 -8.71 -5.60
C GLU A 72 -20.34 -10.23 -5.48
N ASN A 73 -19.57 -10.84 -6.38
CA ASN A 73 -19.24 -12.27 -6.37
C ASN A 73 -17.91 -12.55 -5.65
N GLY A 74 -17.19 -11.52 -5.23
CA GLY A 74 -15.86 -11.63 -4.65
C GLY A 74 -14.74 -11.68 -5.70
N GLU A 75 -15.03 -11.42 -6.97
CA GLU A 75 -14.03 -11.43 -8.04
C GLU A 75 -13.23 -10.12 -8.07
N ILE A 76 -11.91 -10.24 -8.22
CA ILE A 76 -10.99 -9.10 -8.22
C ILE A 76 -10.89 -8.49 -9.63
N SER A 77 -11.08 -7.17 -9.72
CA SER A 77 -10.99 -6.40 -10.96
C SER A 77 -9.63 -5.69 -11.10
N TYR A 78 -8.65 -6.36 -11.72
CA TYR A 78 -7.36 -5.74 -12.07
C TYR A 78 -7.50 -4.51 -12.96
N HIS A 79 -8.55 -4.45 -13.78
CA HIS A 79 -8.88 -3.26 -14.57
C HIS A 79 -9.14 -2.05 -13.66
N LYS A 80 -9.98 -2.19 -12.63
CA LYS A 80 -10.30 -1.12 -11.68
C LYS A 80 -9.09 -0.73 -10.84
N ILE A 81 -8.29 -1.70 -10.40
CA ILE A 81 -7.01 -1.49 -9.71
C ILE A 81 -6.08 -0.61 -10.59
N ARG A 82 -5.99 -0.92 -11.89
CA ARG A 82 -5.16 -0.17 -12.86
C ARG A 82 -5.66 1.25 -13.12
N GLU A 83 -6.96 1.46 -13.12
CA GLU A 83 -7.58 2.79 -13.25
C GLU A 83 -7.45 3.63 -11.98
N SER A 84 -7.26 2.98 -10.83
CA SER A 84 -7.00 3.68 -9.59
C SER A 84 -5.66 4.42 -9.70
N ASN A 85 -5.68 5.74 -9.51
CA ASN A 85 -4.46 6.53 -9.39
C ASN A 85 -3.87 6.44 -7.97
N ASP A 86 -4.46 5.60 -7.13
CA ASP A 86 -4.11 5.40 -5.74
C ASP A 86 -3.17 4.21 -5.59
N LEU A 87 -2.27 4.30 -4.61
CA LEU A 87 -1.36 3.20 -4.29
C LEU A 87 -2.13 2.20 -3.43
N VAL A 88 -2.79 1.26 -4.10
CA VAL A 88 -3.60 0.18 -3.50
C VAL A 88 -2.87 -0.65 -2.44
N TRP A 89 -1.55 -0.51 -2.40
CA TRP A 89 -0.66 -1.18 -1.47
C TRP A 89 -0.12 -0.32 -0.32
N GLU A 90 -0.37 1.00 -0.26
CA GLU A 90 0.03 1.86 0.88
C GLU A 90 -1.19 2.47 1.58
N PRO A 91 -2.08 1.66 2.19
CA PRO A 91 -3.14 2.22 3.00
C PRO A 91 -2.55 3.00 4.20
N ALA A 92 -3.28 4.00 4.67
CA ALA A 92 -2.98 4.79 5.87
C ALA A 92 -1.70 5.66 5.83
N LYS A 93 -0.88 5.57 4.77
CA LYS A 93 0.38 6.30 4.65
C LYS A 93 0.33 7.29 3.49
N LYS A 94 0.42 8.60 3.80
CA LYS A 94 0.51 9.64 2.77
C LYS A 94 1.92 10.24 2.78
N CYS A 95 2.66 10.06 1.70
CA CYS A 95 4.01 10.59 1.54
C CYS A 95 4.05 11.75 0.54
N PHE A 96 4.75 12.83 0.89
CA PHE A 96 5.14 13.83 -0.10
C PHE A 96 6.28 13.26 -0.94
N GLU A 97 5.95 12.93 -2.19
CA GLU A 97 6.88 12.34 -3.14
C GLU A 97 7.23 13.32 -4.25
N LEU A 98 8.51 13.36 -4.61
CA LEU A 98 8.94 14.07 -5.81
C LEU A 98 8.21 13.49 -7.04
N PRO A 99 7.84 14.32 -8.04
CA PRO A 99 7.11 13.84 -9.23
C PRO A 99 7.79 12.68 -9.97
N THR A 100 9.14 12.66 -9.97
CA THR A 100 9.94 11.58 -10.55
C THR A 100 9.82 10.27 -9.77
N ALA A 101 9.78 10.33 -8.43
CA ALA A 101 9.58 9.17 -7.57
C ALA A 101 8.16 8.61 -7.76
N ARG A 102 7.14 9.48 -7.76
CA ARG A 102 5.75 9.10 -8.05
C ARG A 102 5.62 8.40 -9.41
N LYS A 103 6.23 8.96 -10.45
CA LYS A 103 6.23 8.33 -11.79
C LYS A 103 6.87 6.94 -11.78
N ARG A 104 7.97 6.75 -11.04
CA ARG A 104 8.62 5.43 -10.90
C ARG A 104 7.71 4.43 -10.18
N LYS A 105 7.08 4.83 -9.07
CA LYS A 105 6.10 4.01 -8.34
C LYS A 105 4.91 3.62 -9.22
N ASN A 106 4.31 4.56 -9.95
CA ASN A 106 3.19 4.26 -10.85
C ASN A 106 3.59 3.31 -11.99
N ASN A 107 4.80 3.46 -12.54
CA ASN A 107 5.30 2.51 -13.55
C ASN A 107 5.55 1.11 -12.95
N ALA A 108 6.06 1.03 -11.72
CA ALA A 108 6.22 -0.23 -11.00
C ALA A 108 4.87 -0.88 -10.70
N MET A 109 3.85 -0.08 -10.33
CA MET A 109 2.46 -0.53 -10.16
C MET A 109 1.94 -1.19 -11.41
N GLY A 110 2.01 -0.50 -12.56
CA GLY A 110 1.49 -1.04 -13.82
C GLY A 110 2.07 -2.42 -14.14
N LYS A 111 3.40 -2.57 -13.99
CA LYS A 111 4.07 -3.86 -14.18
C LYS A 111 3.65 -4.93 -13.17
N ALA A 112 3.44 -4.54 -11.91
CA ALA A 112 2.99 -5.45 -10.87
C ALA A 112 1.56 -5.93 -11.13
N ILE A 113 0.67 -5.04 -11.55
CA ILE A 113 -0.70 -5.40 -11.95
C ILE A 113 -0.66 -6.39 -13.11
N ASP A 114 0.07 -6.08 -14.19
CA ASP A 114 0.16 -6.96 -15.36
C ASP A 114 0.69 -8.35 -14.97
N PHE A 115 1.71 -8.41 -14.11
CA PHE A 115 2.26 -9.69 -13.64
C PHE A 115 1.27 -10.49 -12.79
N CYS A 116 0.64 -9.85 -11.79
CA CYS A 116 -0.26 -10.51 -10.87
C CYS A 116 -1.59 -10.90 -11.54
N GLU A 117 -2.02 -10.18 -12.59
CA GLU A 117 -3.17 -10.58 -13.42
C GLU A 117 -2.84 -11.83 -14.27
N GLU A 118 -1.62 -11.92 -14.81
CA GLU A 118 -1.16 -13.11 -15.53
C GLU A 118 -0.86 -14.31 -14.60
N HIS A 119 -0.49 -14.04 -13.35
CA HIS A 119 -0.09 -15.03 -12.35
C HIS A 119 -0.83 -14.78 -11.01
N PRO A 120 -2.16 -14.93 -10.98
CA PRO A 120 -2.94 -14.59 -9.80
C PRO A 120 -2.58 -15.49 -8.62
N PRO A 121 -2.44 -14.93 -7.41
CA PRO A 121 -2.22 -15.72 -6.22
C PRO A 121 -3.41 -16.67 -5.97
N GLN A 122 -3.16 -17.76 -5.25
CA GLN A 122 -4.17 -18.77 -4.94
C GLN A 122 -4.21 -18.97 -3.41
N PRO A 123 -5.35 -18.70 -2.74
CA PRO A 123 -6.59 -18.15 -3.31
C PRO A 123 -6.43 -16.70 -3.80
N GLU A 124 -7.28 -16.31 -4.75
CA GLU A 124 -7.31 -14.95 -5.30
C GLU A 124 -8.11 -14.03 -4.36
N GLU A 125 -7.49 -13.72 -3.23
CA GLU A 125 -8.06 -12.87 -2.18
C GLU A 125 -7.38 -11.49 -2.15
N PRO A 126 -8.08 -10.42 -1.70
CA PRO A 126 -7.56 -9.07 -1.71
C PRO A 126 -6.17 -8.92 -1.08
N VAL A 127 -5.94 -9.57 0.05
CA VAL A 127 -4.66 -9.52 0.77
C VAL A 127 -3.55 -10.22 -0.01
N ALA A 128 -3.86 -11.37 -0.62
CA ALA A 128 -2.91 -12.13 -1.42
C ALA A 128 -2.53 -11.36 -2.71
N VAL A 129 -3.51 -10.75 -3.38
CA VAL A 129 -3.26 -9.90 -4.55
C VAL A 129 -2.48 -8.65 -4.16
N ARG A 130 -2.86 -7.97 -3.06
CA ARG A 130 -2.09 -6.83 -2.52
C ARG A 130 -0.63 -7.22 -2.28
N LYS A 131 -0.38 -8.38 -1.66
CA LYS A 131 0.97 -8.88 -1.41
C LYS A 131 1.74 -9.13 -2.71
N CYS A 132 1.11 -9.76 -3.71
CA CYS A 132 1.71 -9.93 -5.03
C CYS A 132 2.12 -8.57 -5.63
N LEU A 133 1.22 -7.59 -5.60
CA LEU A 133 1.48 -6.25 -6.13
C LEU A 133 2.67 -5.59 -5.43
N ILE A 134 2.75 -5.68 -4.10
CA ILE A 134 3.86 -5.14 -3.30
C ILE A 134 5.19 -5.80 -3.67
N ASP A 135 5.21 -7.13 -3.66
CA ASP A 135 6.45 -7.90 -3.86
C ASP A 135 7.04 -7.61 -5.26
N ILE A 136 6.19 -7.56 -6.29
CA ILE A 136 6.60 -7.27 -7.66
C ILE A 136 6.95 -5.78 -7.85
N ALA A 137 6.17 -4.85 -7.29
CA ALA A 137 6.46 -3.42 -7.39
C ALA A 137 7.78 -3.07 -6.70
N ASN A 138 8.04 -3.63 -5.52
CA ASN A 138 9.31 -3.44 -4.81
C ASN A 138 10.49 -3.99 -5.61
N PHE A 139 10.34 -5.18 -6.20
CA PHE A 139 11.35 -5.72 -7.11
C PHE A 139 11.62 -4.77 -8.29
N ALA A 140 10.56 -4.25 -8.92
CA ALA A 140 10.67 -3.32 -10.04
C ALA A 140 11.27 -1.94 -9.67
N LEU A 141 11.25 -1.55 -8.39
CA LEU A 141 11.86 -0.30 -7.92
C LEU A 141 13.37 -0.44 -7.65
N LEU A 142 13.87 -1.66 -7.49
CA LEU A 142 15.29 -1.95 -7.26
C LEU A 142 16.15 -1.95 -8.55
N PHE A 143 15.53 -2.02 -9.72
CA PHE A 143 16.17 -2.08 -11.03
C PHE A 143 15.68 -0.96 -11.97
#